data_AF-A0A7C4YNZ5-F1
#
_entry.id   AF-A0A7C4YNZ5-F1
#
_cell.length_a   1.000
_cell.length_b   1.000
_cell.length_c   1.000
_cell.angle_alpha   90.00
_cell.angle_beta   90.00
_cell.angle_gamma   90.00
#
_symmetry.space_group_name_H-M   'P 1'
#
loop_
_entity.id
_entity.type
_entity.pdbx_description
1 polymer ?
#
loop_
_entity_poly.entity_id
_entity_poly.type
_entity_poly.pdbx_seq_one_letter_code
_entity_poly.pdbx_strand_id
1 'polypeptide(L)'
;MVEGRFISKEIYRSYQIGVALFTLLLLLSAWNSGNNILYLAFAITLSFIVVGEIFGNYNLVGAKVYILAPDQVVRGENGNFWFRIENTRKIFPYFGVNVELLIKNPTG
;
A
#
# COMPACT_ATOMS: atom_id res chain seq x y z
N MET A 1 3.52 19.83 -14.17
CA MET A 1 3.89 18.85 -13.12
C MET A 1 2.62 18.46 -12.40
N VAL A 2 2.16 17.22 -12.53
CA VAL A 2 0.96 16.72 -11.82
C VAL A 2 1.46 15.87 -10.66
N GLU A 3 1.25 16.35 -9.44
CA GLU A 3 1.63 15.65 -8.21
C GLU A 3 0.44 14.77 -7.77
N GLY A 4 0.55 13.47 -8.00
CA GLY A 4 -0.47 12.50 -7.59
C GLY A 4 -0.46 12.31 -6.07
N ARG A 5 -1.56 12.65 -5.38
CA ARG A 5 -1.73 12.42 -3.94
C ARG A 5 -2.46 11.11 -3.72
N PHE A 6 -1.88 10.20 -2.94
CA PHE A 6 -2.49 8.92 -2.58
C PHE A 6 -3.80 9.14 -1.79
N ILE A 7 -4.93 8.78 -2.40
CA ILE A 7 -6.26 8.79 -1.79
C ILE A 7 -6.52 7.40 -1.21
N SER A 8 -6.41 7.23 0.11
CA SER A 8 -7.04 6.13 0.84
C SER A 8 -6.79 6.32 2.34
N LYS A 9 -7.58 7.17 3.03
CA LYS A 9 -7.41 7.42 4.47
C LYS A 9 -8.54 6.87 5.34
N GLU A 10 -9.74 6.66 4.80
CA GLU A 10 -10.92 6.28 5.60
C GLU A 10 -11.11 4.77 5.76
N ILE A 11 -10.81 3.95 4.74
CA ILE A 11 -10.98 2.49 4.82
C ILE A 11 -9.94 1.85 5.77
N TYR A 12 -8.73 2.41 5.85
CA TYR A 12 -7.63 1.88 6.66
C TYR A 12 -7.91 1.90 8.17
N ARG A 13 -8.65 2.90 8.68
CA ARG A 13 -8.81 3.09 10.14
C ARG A 13 -9.72 2.04 10.77
N SER A 14 -10.80 1.65 10.09
CA SER A 14 -11.73 0.62 10.58
C SER A 14 -11.11 -0.77 10.60
N TYR A 15 -10.25 -1.07 9.61
CA TYR A 15 -9.50 -2.32 9.54
C TYR A 15 -8.54 -2.50 10.73
N GLN A 16 -7.75 -1.46 11.04
CA GLN A 16 -6.77 -1.54 12.14
C GLN A 16 -7.42 -1.73 13.52
N ILE A 17 -8.61 -1.17 13.75
CA ILE A 17 -9.38 -1.39 14.98
C ILE A 17 -9.81 -2.87 15.07
N GLY A 18 -10.32 -3.44 13.97
CA GLY A 18 -10.70 -4.84 13.91
C GLY A 18 -9.53 -5.79 14.20
N VAL A 19 -8.37 -5.53 13.60
CA VAL A 19 -7.14 -6.29 13.84
C VAL A 19 -6.76 -6.21 15.31
N ALA A 20 -6.63 -5.01 15.89
CA ALA A 20 -6.22 -4.83 17.28
C ALA A 20 -7.15 -5.55 18.27
N LEU A 21 -8.46 -5.49 18.04
CA LEU A 21 -9.46 -6.12 18.90
C LEU A 21 -9.38 -7.66 18.82
N PHE A 22 -9.22 -8.20 17.60
CA PHE A 22 -9.04 -9.65 17.40
C PHE A 22 -7.73 -10.15 18.04
N THR A 23 -6.66 -9.37 17.88
CA THR A 23 -5.35 -9.65 18.48
C THR A 23 -5.44 -9.69 20.01
N LEU A 24 -6.16 -8.75 20.62
CA LEU A 24 -6.32 -8.68 22.07
C LEU A 24 -7.16 -9.85 22.63
N LEU A 25 -8.24 -10.22 21.95
CA LEU A 25 -9.08 -11.36 22.33
C LEU A 25 -8.33 -12.69 22.25
N LEU A 26 -7.51 -12.88 21.21
CA LEU A 26 -6.67 -14.07 21.09
C LEU A 26 -5.64 -14.15 22.22
N LEU A 27 -5.01 -13.03 22.58
CA LEU A 27 -4.04 -12.98 23.68
C LEU A 27 -4.70 -13.33 25.02
N LEU A 28 -5.90 -12.78 25.28
CA LEU A 28 -6.70 -13.08 26.49
C LEU A 28 -7.13 -14.54 26.54
N SER A 29 -7.52 -15.12 25.41
CA SER A 29 -7.88 -16.54 25.29
C SER A 29 -6.67 -17.46 25.57
N ALA A 30 -5.51 -17.15 24.98
CA ALA A 30 -4.28 -17.89 25.22
C ALA A 30 -3.82 -17.80 26.68
N TRP A 31 -3.94 -16.62 27.31
CA TRP A 31 -3.63 -16.39 28.72
C TRP A 31 -4.55 -17.16 29.66
N ASN A 32 -5.86 -17.12 29.42
CA ASN A 32 -6.83 -17.80 30.27
C ASN A 32 -6.74 -19.32 30.14
N SER A 33 -6.48 -19.83 28.93
CA SER A 33 -6.35 -21.26 28.65
C SER A 33 -5.05 -21.89 29.15
N GLY A 34 -4.01 -21.10 29.44
CA GLY A 34 -2.65 -21.59 29.75
C GLY A 34 -2.01 -22.40 28.61
N ASN A 35 -2.56 -22.33 27.38
CA ASN A 35 -2.17 -23.19 26.27
C ASN A 35 -1.09 -22.52 25.40
N ASN A 36 0.12 -23.06 25.46
CA ASN A 36 1.31 -22.53 24.78
C ASN A 36 1.24 -22.65 23.24
N ILE A 37 0.43 -23.56 22.69
CA ILE A 37 0.23 -23.70 21.24
C ILE A 37 -0.54 -22.50 20.68
N LEU A 38 -1.48 -21.96 21.46
CA LEU A 38 -2.29 -20.81 21.05
C LEU A 38 -1.42 -19.55 20.97
N TYR A 39 -0.44 -19.41 21.87
CA TYR A 39 0.59 -18.37 21.77
C TYR A 39 1.44 -18.50 20.51
N LEU A 40 1.85 -19.72 20.16
CA LEU A 40 2.64 -19.95 18.95
C LEU A 40 1.84 -19.64 17.68
N ALA A 41 0.60 -20.13 17.60
CA ALA A 41 -0.29 -19.87 16.47
C ALA A 41 -0.58 -18.37 16.33
N PHE A 42 -0.81 -17.69 17.46
CA PHE A 42 -0.98 -16.24 17.53
C PHE A 42 0.27 -15.48 17.06
N ALA A 43 1.46 -15.87 17.53
CA ALA A 43 2.72 -15.25 17.13
C ALA A 43 2.97 -15.40 15.62
N ILE A 44 2.61 -16.55 15.03
CA ILE A 44 2.72 -16.78 13.58
C ILE A 44 1.73 -15.91 12.81
N THR A 45 0.47 -15.81 13.24
CA THR A 45 -0.51 -14.95 12.54
C THR A 45 -0.14 -13.48 12.66
N LEU A 46 0.31 -13.05 13.84
CA LEU A 46 0.75 -11.68 14.09
C LEU A 46 1.99 -11.34 13.24
N SER A 47 2.95 -12.26 13.11
CA SER A 47 4.14 -12.01 12.29
C SER A 47 3.79 -11.80 10.82
N PHE A 48 2.84 -12.55 10.26
CA PHE A 48 2.37 -12.32 8.90
C PHE A 48 1.67 -10.97 8.74
N ILE A 49 0.84 -10.57 9.71
CA ILE A 49 0.18 -9.25 9.68
C ILE A 49 1.22 -8.14 9.75
N VAL A 50 2.15 -8.22 10.71
CA VAL A 50 3.22 -7.23 10.90
C VAL A 50 4.10 -7.12 9.66
N VAL A 51 4.52 -8.25 9.08
CA VAL A 51 5.33 -8.25 7.86
C VAL A 51 4.52 -7.67 6.70
N GLY A 52 3.27 -8.09 6.50
CA GLY A 52 2.42 -7.58 5.41
C GLY A 52 2.13 -6.08 5.51
N GLU A 53 1.66 -5.61 6.68
CA GLU A 53 1.32 -4.21 6.92
C GLU A 53 2.54 -3.30 6.92
N ILE A 54 3.59 -3.66 7.66
CA ILE A 54 4.78 -2.81 7.76
C ILE A 54 5.51 -2.83 6.44
N PHE A 55 5.87 -3.98 5.89
CA PHE A 55 6.63 -3.99 4.63
C PHE A 55 5.79 -3.47 3.47
N GLY A 56 4.49 -3.77 3.41
CA GLY A 56 3.60 -3.27 2.36
C GLY A 56 3.48 -1.74 2.38
N ASN A 57 3.18 -1.14 3.54
CA ASN A 57 3.09 0.31 3.65
C ASN A 57 4.45 0.98 3.48
N TYR A 58 5.52 0.43 4.06
CA TYR A 58 6.86 0.98 3.88
C TYR A 58 7.39 0.80 2.45
N ASN A 59 6.88 -0.13 1.65
CA ASN A 59 7.38 -0.38 0.31
C ASN A 59 7.20 0.85 -0.60
N LEU A 60 6.02 1.49 -0.62
CA LEU A 60 5.76 2.61 -1.55
C LEU A 60 5.94 4.00 -0.92
N VAL A 61 6.14 4.08 0.40
CA VAL A 61 6.34 5.37 1.09
C VAL A 61 7.60 6.07 0.58
N GLY A 62 7.41 7.25 -0.01
CA GLY A 62 8.47 8.09 -0.57
C GLY A 62 8.70 7.90 -2.07
N ALA A 63 7.98 7.01 -2.76
CA ALA A 63 8.09 6.86 -4.21
C ALA A 63 7.71 8.16 -4.93
N LYS A 64 8.62 8.66 -5.77
CA LYS A 64 8.35 9.81 -6.64
C LYS A 64 8.00 9.32 -8.03
N VAL A 65 6.80 9.64 -8.48
CA VAL A 65 6.32 9.32 -9.82
C VAL A 65 6.20 10.61 -10.62
N TYR A 66 6.86 10.66 -11.75
CA TYR A 66 6.78 11.76 -12.70
C TYR A 66 6.11 11.27 -13.98
N ILE A 67 5.11 12.03 -14.41
CA ILE A 67 4.43 11.83 -15.67
C ILE A 67 5.00 12.86 -16.64
N LEU A 68 5.67 12.38 -17.69
CA LEU A 68 6.20 13.18 -18.77
C LEU A 68 5.23 13.05 -19.94
N ALA A 69 4.41 14.08 -20.14
CA ALA A 69 3.56 14.19 -21.31
C ALA A 69 4.34 14.83 -22.47
N PRO A 70 4.11 14.40 -23.73
CA PRO A 70 4.70 15.06 -24.87
C PRO A 70 4.10 16.47 -25.03
N ASP A 71 4.90 17.38 -25.58
CA ASP A 71 4.61 18.82 -25.67
C ASP A 71 3.35 19.12 -26.51
N GLN A 72 2.97 18.19 -27.39
CA GLN A 72 1.76 18.26 -28.19
C GLN A 72 1.07 16.90 -28.20
N VAL A 73 -0.19 16.88 -27.75
CA VAL A 73 -1.07 15.71 -27.79
C VAL A 73 -2.26 16.08 -28.68
N VAL A 74 -2.32 15.52 -29.88
CA VAL A 74 -3.42 15.76 -30.81
C VAL A 74 -4.53 14.73 -30.56
N ARG A 75 -5.78 15.20 -30.52
CA ARG A 75 -6.94 14.34 -30.29
C ARG A 75 -7.10 13.36 -31.45
N GLY A 76 -7.07 12.06 -31.13
CA GLY A 76 -7.22 10.97 -32.12
C GLY A 76 -5.92 10.33 -32.57
N GLU A 77 -4.76 10.85 -32.13
CA GLU A 77 -3.46 10.20 -32.36
C GLU A 77 -2.97 9.46 -31.10
N ASN A 78 -2.16 8.41 -31.33
CA ASN A 78 -1.51 7.67 -30.25
C ASN A 78 -0.47 8.55 -29.56
N GLY A 79 -0.81 9.12 -28.41
CA GLY A 79 0.13 9.86 -27.57
C GLY A 79 1.02 8.92 -26.77
N ASN A 80 2.34 9.09 -26.87
CA ASN A 80 3.29 8.38 -26.02
C ASN A 80 3.47 9.13 -24.70
N PHE A 81 3.06 8.51 -23.58
CA PHE A 81 3.31 9.01 -22.24
C PHE A 81 4.50 8.27 -21.62
N TRP A 82 5.43 9.01 -21.03
CA TRP A 82 6.54 8.40 -20.29
C TRP A 82 6.33 8.52 -18.79
N PHE A 83 6.54 7.40 -18.09
CA PHE A 83 6.53 7.33 -16.63
C PHE A 83 7.95 7.21 -16.14
N ARG A 84 8.36 8.11 -15.25
CA ARG A 84 9.61 7.98 -14.51
C ARG A 84 9.28 7.75 -13.04
N ILE A 85 9.73 6.61 -12.52
CA ILE A 85 9.60 6.26 -11.10
C ILE A 85 10.99 6.33 -10.50
N GLU A 86 11.21 7.26 -9.58
CA GLU A 86 12.50 7.40 -8.91
C GLU A 86 12.45 6.71 -7.54
N ASN A 87 13.32 5.71 -7.37
CA ASN A 87 13.58 5.19 -6.05
C ASN A 87 14.44 6.16 -5.26
N THR A 88 13.84 6.76 -4.25
CA THR A 88 14.47 7.74 -3.37
C THR A 88 15.17 7.07 -2.19
N ARG A 89 15.06 5.75 -2.04
CA ARG A 89 15.73 4.97 -1.00
C ARG A 89 17.06 4.41 -1.50
N LYS A 90 18.10 4.55 -0.68
CA LYS A 90 19.46 4.06 -0.97
C LYS A 90 19.62 2.54 -0.85
N ILE A 91 18.77 1.87 -0.07
CA ILE A 91 19.03 0.49 0.40
C ILE A 91 18.00 -0.53 -0.11
N PHE A 92 16.74 -0.13 -0.30
CA PHE A 92 15.68 -1.05 -0.71
C PHE A 92 15.01 -0.60 -2.00
N PRO A 93 14.92 -1.46 -3.03
CA PRO A 93 14.10 -1.22 -4.22
C PRO A 93 12.61 -1.29 -3.89
N TYR A 94 11.79 -0.61 -4.69
CA TYR A 94 10.33 -0.76 -4.65
C TYR A 94 9.95 -2.08 -5.33
N PHE A 95 9.08 -2.86 -4.71
CA PHE A 95 8.58 -4.13 -5.25
C PHE A 95 7.13 -4.01 -5.72
N GLY A 96 6.76 -4.70 -6.80
CA GLY A 96 5.37 -4.83 -7.23
C GLY A 96 4.68 -3.52 -7.62
N VAL A 97 5.39 -2.62 -8.31
CA VAL A 97 4.81 -1.34 -8.75
C VAL A 97 3.98 -1.54 -10.02
N ASN A 98 2.68 -1.24 -9.93
CA ASN A 98 1.79 -1.12 -11.09
C ASN A 98 1.43 0.36 -11.29
N VAL A 99 1.48 0.83 -12.53
CA VAL A 99 1.15 2.22 -12.88
C VAL A 99 -0.04 2.20 -13.82
N GLU A 100 -1.15 2.79 -13.37
CA GLU A 100 -2.36 2.97 -14.17
C GLU A 100 -2.57 4.45 -14.49
N LEU A 101 -2.91 4.73 -15.74
CA LEU A 101 -3.27 6.05 -16.24
C LEU A 101 -4.80 6.19 -16.23
N LEU A 102 -5.33 7.02 -15.34
CA LEU A 102 -6.74 7.38 -15.36
C LEU A 102 -6.95 8.66 -16.17
N ILE A 103 -7.39 8.51 -17.42
CA ILE A 103 -7.77 9.63 -18.29
C ILE A 103 -9.24 9.97 -18.00
N LYS A 104 -9.48 11.05 -17.25
CA LYS A 104 -10.84 11.54 -17.01
C LYS A 104 -11.31 12.37 -18.21
N ASN A 105 -12.32 11.89 -18.94
CA ASN A 105 -12.99 12.70 -19.96
C ASN A 105 -13.83 13.79 -19.29
N PRO A 106 -13.70 15.08 -19.67
CA PRO A 106 -14.44 16.19 -19.07
C PRO A 106 -15.91 16.30 -19.50
N THR A 107 -16.48 15.27 -20.14
CA THR A 107 -17.91 15.23 -20.53
C THR A 107 -18.59 14.05 -19.85
N GLY A 108 -19.28 14.37 -18.76
CA GLY A 108 -20.06 13.48 -17.89
C GLY A 108 -20.44 14.24 -16.63
#